data_AF-A0A9D2Q0T5-F1
#
_entry.id   AF-A0A9D2Q0T5-F1
#
_cell.length_a   1.000
_cell.length_b   1.000
_cell.length_c   1.000
_cell.angle_alpha   90.00
_cell.angle_beta   90.00
_cell.angle_gamma   90.00
#
_symmetry.space_group_name_H-M   'P 1'
#
loop_
_entity.id
_entity.type
_entity.pdbx_description
1 polymer ?
#
loop_
_entity_poly.entity_id
_entity_poly.type
_entity_poly.pdbx_seq_one_letter_code
_entity_poly.pdbx_strand_id
1 'polypeptide(L)'
;MSQPPPPPQSGQHPPDGRHQPTGRPRQGAPQAASGAPSFQQQPRYIDYGSPRAYDTSVRPASGLTAARYAPAPIQRPAQAQPQSAWSTQTRRVEQVSQAPTSLPAVSILVWIAMVVLGFALLLVLGYFFLDFLLSSRANAAWWPVTAFLAGISLVVIALVMFLADRWDPQPVPLLLIAVFWGAAIAAFTSYWLNTLNSLLVYWVTGSGAAAEFAGPVFSAPLVEETTKGAGLLLLMLLARRYFNGPMDGLIYGSLIGGGFAFTENIIYYSRILEEAGGAGVLILFIMRGVLNIFGHAIYTACTGIIVGFVARKWGTAMGFLVFIPALIPGMLLHGLWNLSASLGGGIPVMLVMYGLQALISFVFLLVIVLLIWDESRLTRVRLGDYANQGWLTHEEVDMLATWKGRREGKRWASQIGAKPVMKKFIRESADLASIRQRLLADGANPKVVATERTLLGRLTANRQELLSHAR
;
A
#
# COMPACT_ATOMS: atom_id res chain seq x y z
N MET A 1 56.05 1.65 -66.32
CA MET A 1 56.39 2.93 -65.69
C MET A 1 55.12 3.72 -65.48
N SER A 2 54.62 3.76 -64.24
CA SER A 2 53.68 4.77 -63.73
C SER A 2 53.44 4.47 -62.24
N GLN A 3 53.69 5.48 -61.41
CA GLN A 3 53.96 5.41 -59.97
C GLN A 3 52.76 5.00 -59.08
N PRO A 4 53.00 4.58 -57.82
CA PRO A 4 51.94 4.32 -56.84
C PRO A 4 51.32 5.63 -56.28
N PRO A 5 50.08 5.57 -55.76
CA PRO A 5 49.37 6.74 -55.22
C PRO A 5 49.94 7.21 -53.86
N PRO A 6 49.75 8.50 -53.52
CA PRO A 6 50.25 9.10 -52.28
C PRO A 6 49.46 8.68 -51.03
N PRO A 7 50.04 8.82 -49.82
CA PRO A 7 49.42 8.37 -48.57
C PRO A 7 48.24 9.27 -48.13
N PRO A 8 47.30 8.74 -47.32
CA PRO A 8 46.08 9.44 -46.95
C PRO A 8 46.33 10.60 -45.98
N GLN A 9 45.68 11.73 -46.24
CA GLN A 9 45.60 12.89 -45.36
C GLN A 9 44.77 12.57 -44.11
N SER A 10 45.24 13.09 -42.98
CA SER A 10 44.61 13.05 -41.66
C SER A 10 43.26 13.78 -41.64
N GLY A 11 42.21 13.08 -41.20
CA GLY A 11 40.87 13.62 -41.05
C GLY A 11 40.07 12.92 -39.95
N GLN A 12 40.06 13.55 -38.78
CA GLN A 12 38.95 13.62 -37.80
C GLN A 12 38.39 12.30 -37.22
N HIS A 13 38.70 12.12 -35.93
CA HIS A 13 37.96 11.26 -35.00
C HIS A 13 36.45 11.58 -35.01
N PRO A 14 35.55 10.58 -35.12
CA PRO A 14 34.15 10.76 -34.75
C PRO A 14 34.03 10.76 -33.21
N PRO A 15 33.29 11.69 -32.58
CA PRO A 15 32.98 11.59 -31.16
C PRO A 15 31.88 10.56 -30.93
N ASP A 16 32.24 9.52 -30.18
CA ASP A 16 31.44 8.68 -29.30
C ASP A 16 29.95 8.50 -29.61
N GLY A 17 29.67 7.31 -30.14
CA GLY A 17 28.34 6.72 -30.19
C GLY A 17 27.73 6.59 -28.79
N ARG A 18 26.76 7.45 -28.48
CA ARG A 18 25.80 7.20 -27.40
C ARG A 18 24.77 6.21 -27.92
N HIS A 19 24.74 5.03 -27.32
CA HIS A 19 23.67 4.04 -27.45
C HIS A 19 22.29 4.70 -27.53
N GLN A 20 21.64 4.64 -28.70
CA GLN A 20 20.19 4.75 -28.79
C GLN A 20 19.61 3.42 -28.30
N PRO A 21 18.75 3.41 -27.27
CA PRO A 21 18.07 2.18 -26.89
C PRO A 21 17.08 1.81 -28.00
N THR A 22 17.28 0.64 -28.61
CA THR A 22 16.38 0.00 -29.58
C THR A 22 15.13 -0.55 -28.88
N GLY A 23 14.33 0.32 -28.26
CA GLY A 23 13.06 -0.01 -27.63
C GLY A 23 11.90 0.68 -28.35
N ARG A 24 10.75 0.00 -28.49
CA ARG A 24 9.50 0.65 -28.92
C ARG A 24 9.20 1.87 -28.02
N PRO A 25 8.69 3.00 -28.56
CA PRO A 25 8.27 4.13 -27.74
C PRO A 25 7.25 3.70 -26.70
N ARG A 26 7.52 4.03 -25.43
CA ARG A 26 6.63 3.74 -24.30
C ARG A 26 5.30 4.50 -24.44
N GLN A 27 4.16 3.84 -24.23
CA GLN A 27 2.85 4.52 -24.23
C GLN A 27 2.81 5.64 -23.17
N GLY A 28 2.44 6.85 -23.60
CA GLY A 28 2.37 8.03 -22.74
C GLY A 28 3.70 8.74 -22.47
N ALA A 29 4.83 8.25 -23.03
CA ALA A 29 6.08 8.99 -23.02
C ALA A 29 5.99 10.22 -23.95
N PRO A 30 6.62 11.35 -23.60
CA PRO A 30 6.70 12.52 -24.47
C PRO A 30 7.30 12.16 -25.84
N GLN A 31 6.61 12.48 -26.93
CA GLN A 31 7.28 12.60 -28.22
C GLN A 31 7.99 13.96 -28.27
N ALA A 32 9.22 14.01 -28.79
CA ALA A 32 9.91 15.27 -29.05
C ALA A 32 9.14 16.03 -30.14
N ALA A 33 8.32 17.01 -29.75
CA ALA A 33 7.62 17.85 -30.69
C ALA A 33 8.61 18.77 -31.42
N SER A 34 8.69 18.64 -32.74
CA SER A 34 9.36 19.58 -33.64
C SER A 34 8.67 20.95 -33.56
N GLY A 35 9.40 21.99 -33.14
CA GLY A 35 8.92 23.40 -33.20
C GLY A 35 8.76 24.15 -31.87
N ALA A 36 9.42 23.75 -30.78
CA ALA A 36 9.39 24.53 -29.54
C ALA A 36 10.17 25.87 -29.65
N PRO A 37 9.71 26.97 -29.03
CA PRO A 37 10.41 28.26 -29.05
C PRO A 37 11.84 28.17 -28.48
N SER A 38 12.77 28.91 -29.10
CA SER A 38 14.23 28.80 -28.94
C SER A 38 14.83 29.26 -27.60
N PHE A 39 14.02 29.60 -26.61
CA PHE A 39 14.48 30.23 -25.35
C PHE A 39 14.62 29.25 -24.17
N GLN A 40 14.18 28.00 -24.31
CA GLN A 40 14.37 26.96 -23.30
C GLN A 40 15.34 25.91 -23.85
N GLN A 41 16.50 25.71 -23.20
CA GLN A 41 17.26 24.47 -23.38
C GLN A 41 16.28 23.31 -23.19
N GLN A 42 16.05 22.53 -24.25
CA GLN A 42 15.14 21.40 -24.15
C GLN A 42 15.65 20.45 -23.04
N PRO A 43 14.78 20.00 -22.11
CA PRO A 43 15.20 19.05 -21.08
C PRO A 43 15.87 17.86 -21.74
N ARG A 44 17.04 17.45 -21.23
CA ARG A 44 17.70 16.23 -21.70
C ARG A 44 16.77 15.06 -21.41
N TYR A 45 16.29 14.39 -22.44
CA TYR A 45 15.48 13.20 -22.27
C TYR A 45 16.30 12.10 -21.59
N ILE A 46 15.76 11.51 -20.52
CA ILE A 46 16.30 10.34 -19.85
C ILE A 46 15.22 9.26 -19.80
N ASP A 47 15.54 8.06 -20.28
CA ASP A 47 14.68 6.90 -20.12
C ASP A 47 14.94 6.26 -18.74
N TYR A 48 13.96 6.34 -17.86
CA TYR A 48 14.00 5.73 -16.53
C TYR A 48 13.59 4.25 -16.53
N GLY A 49 13.20 3.71 -17.69
CA GLY A 49 12.70 2.34 -17.87
C GLY A 49 11.28 2.14 -17.35
N SER A 50 10.50 1.28 -18.02
CA SER A 50 9.18 0.87 -17.53
C SER A 50 9.30 -0.38 -16.66
N PRO A 51 8.76 -0.42 -15.43
CA PRO A 51 8.56 -1.68 -14.73
C PRO A 51 7.63 -2.55 -15.57
N ARG A 52 8.12 -3.68 -16.09
CA ARG A 52 7.34 -4.59 -16.96
C ARG A 52 6.01 -5.01 -16.32
N ALA A 53 5.98 -5.11 -14.99
CA ALA A 53 4.80 -5.46 -14.22
C ALA A 53 3.60 -4.51 -14.45
N TYR A 54 3.87 -3.22 -14.70
CA TYR A 54 2.87 -2.15 -14.83
C TYR A 54 2.81 -1.55 -16.24
N ASP A 55 3.36 -2.25 -17.22
CA ASP A 55 3.27 -1.82 -18.62
C ASP A 55 1.83 -2.01 -19.12
N THR A 56 1.17 -0.90 -19.43
CA THR A 56 -0.20 -0.85 -19.94
C THR A 56 -0.27 -0.93 -21.47
N SER A 57 0.88 -0.96 -22.15
CA SER A 57 0.98 -0.99 -23.63
C SER A 57 0.38 -2.23 -24.28
N VAL A 58 0.18 -3.30 -23.51
CA VAL A 58 -0.31 -4.60 -24.00
C VAL A 58 -1.84 -4.71 -23.96
N ARG A 59 -2.60 -3.64 -23.70
CA ARG A 59 -4.07 -3.71 -23.79
C ARG A 59 -4.52 -3.73 -25.27
N PRO A 60 -5.10 -4.82 -25.80
CA PRO A 60 -5.83 -4.77 -27.05
C PRO A 60 -7.18 -4.09 -26.77
N ALA A 61 -7.21 -2.76 -26.81
CA ALA A 61 -8.48 -2.04 -26.78
C ALA A 61 -8.95 -1.82 -28.22
N SER A 62 -10.16 -2.29 -28.54
CA SER A 62 -10.85 -1.94 -29.80
C SER A 62 -11.16 -0.44 -29.86
N GLY A 63 -11.23 0.15 -31.06
CA GLY A 63 -11.16 1.61 -31.31
C GLY A 63 -11.95 2.54 -30.36
N LEU A 64 -13.18 2.22 -29.97
CA LEU A 64 -13.99 3.07 -29.08
C LEU A 64 -13.56 3.00 -27.60
N THR A 65 -13.08 1.85 -27.12
CA THR A 65 -12.52 1.71 -25.76
C THR A 65 -11.07 2.21 -25.70
N ALA A 66 -10.30 2.09 -26.80
CA ALA A 66 -8.93 2.59 -26.88
C ALA A 66 -8.83 4.09 -26.64
N ALA A 67 -9.75 4.89 -27.21
CA ALA A 67 -9.78 6.33 -27.01
C ALA A 67 -10.11 6.73 -25.56
N ARG A 68 -11.00 5.99 -24.89
CA ARG A 68 -11.39 6.26 -23.48
C ARG A 68 -10.28 5.93 -22.48
N TYR A 69 -9.45 4.93 -22.79
CA TYR A 69 -8.30 4.52 -21.98
C TYR A 69 -6.96 5.06 -22.50
N ALA A 70 -6.99 5.98 -23.47
CA ALA A 70 -5.78 6.64 -23.95
C ALA A 70 -5.10 7.38 -22.78
N PRO A 71 -3.77 7.21 -22.61
CA PRO A 71 -3.00 7.96 -21.62
C PRO A 71 -3.24 9.47 -21.73
N ALA A 72 -3.53 10.13 -20.62
CA ALA A 72 -3.56 11.60 -20.60
C ALA A 72 -2.15 12.15 -20.95
N PRO A 73 -2.03 13.04 -21.97
CA PRO A 73 -0.75 13.64 -22.29
C PRO A 73 -0.32 14.60 -21.17
N ILE A 74 0.98 14.58 -20.84
CA ILE A 74 1.54 15.57 -19.89
C ILE A 74 1.65 16.90 -20.62
N GLN A 75 0.91 17.91 -20.15
CA GLN A 75 1.03 19.27 -20.66
C GLN A 75 2.36 19.88 -20.20
N ARG A 76 3.09 20.54 -21.10
CA ARG A 76 4.30 21.29 -20.73
C ARG A 76 3.95 22.50 -19.85
N PRO A 77 4.84 22.92 -18.94
CA PRO A 77 4.60 24.11 -18.13
C PRO A 77 4.54 25.35 -19.02
N ALA A 78 3.64 26.29 -18.69
CA ALA A 78 3.48 27.55 -19.42
C ALA A 78 4.69 28.50 -19.29
N GLN A 79 5.51 28.30 -18.25
CA GLN A 79 6.73 29.05 -17.99
C GLN A 79 7.87 28.09 -17.62
N ALA A 80 9.12 28.50 -17.89
CA ALA A 80 10.28 27.72 -17.48
C ALA A 80 10.26 27.53 -15.95
N GLN A 81 10.38 26.28 -15.49
CA GLN A 81 10.50 26.05 -14.07
C GLN A 81 11.87 26.57 -13.60
N PRO A 82 11.94 27.32 -12.47
CA PRO A 82 13.21 27.79 -11.94
C PRO A 82 14.10 26.59 -11.59
N GLN A 83 15.40 26.69 -11.87
CA GLN A 83 16.38 25.67 -11.46
C GLN A 83 16.34 25.52 -9.93
N SER A 84 16.39 24.29 -9.43
CA SER A 84 16.21 24.03 -8.00
C SER A 84 17.40 24.60 -7.19
N ALA A 85 17.16 25.26 -6.05
CA ALA A 85 18.24 25.71 -5.16
C ALA A 85 19.05 24.54 -4.58
N TRP A 86 18.47 23.33 -4.59
CA TRP A 86 19.17 22.09 -4.30
C TRP A 86 20.25 21.77 -5.37
N SER A 87 20.02 22.14 -6.63
CA SER A 87 20.99 21.98 -7.73
C SER A 87 21.92 23.18 -7.94
N THR A 88 21.52 24.38 -7.54
CA THR A 88 22.30 25.62 -7.74
C THR A 88 22.41 26.40 -6.43
N GLN A 89 23.55 26.28 -5.77
CA GLN A 89 23.84 26.92 -4.49
C GLN A 89 24.23 28.41 -4.70
N THR A 90 23.55 29.32 -3.98
CA THR A 90 23.79 30.77 -3.70
C THR A 90 22.85 31.82 -4.36
N ARG A 91 22.09 32.56 -3.51
CA ARG A 91 22.02 34.05 -3.38
C ARG A 91 20.60 34.65 -3.14
N ARG A 92 20.39 35.14 -1.90
CA ARG A 92 19.77 36.38 -1.34
C ARG A 92 18.43 36.99 -1.82
N VAL A 93 17.55 37.12 -0.80
CA VAL A 93 16.43 38.05 -0.43
C VAL A 93 15.26 38.29 -1.41
N GLU A 94 14.02 38.01 -0.97
CA GLU A 94 12.94 39.00 -0.63
C GLU A 94 11.60 38.30 -0.27
N GLN A 95 10.80 38.94 0.58
CA GLN A 95 9.61 38.40 1.28
C GLN A 95 8.36 38.28 0.40
N VAL A 96 7.65 37.14 0.47
CA VAL A 96 6.28 36.98 -0.05
C VAL A 96 5.39 36.35 1.02
N SER A 97 4.22 36.97 1.23
CA SER A 97 3.21 36.57 2.21
C SER A 97 2.65 35.17 1.94
N GLN A 98 2.57 34.36 3.00
CA GLN A 98 1.98 33.03 2.97
C GLN A 98 0.45 33.10 2.90
N ALA A 99 -0.13 32.54 1.84
CA ALA A 99 -1.55 32.19 1.83
C ALA A 99 -1.78 30.98 2.74
N PRO A 100 -2.83 30.98 3.59
CA PRO A 100 -3.10 29.87 4.50
C PRO A 100 -3.39 28.59 3.71
N THR A 101 -2.50 27.59 3.83
CA THR A 101 -2.70 26.28 3.22
C THR A 101 -3.74 25.49 4.02
N SER A 102 -4.91 25.24 3.41
CA SER A 102 -5.90 24.30 3.95
C SER A 102 -5.29 22.90 4.07
N LEU A 103 -5.46 22.26 5.24
CA LEU A 103 -5.08 20.86 5.45
C LEU A 103 -5.74 19.95 4.40
N PRO A 104 -5.12 18.82 4.01
CA PRO A 104 -5.76 17.85 3.15
C PRO A 104 -7.01 17.32 3.87
N ALA A 105 -8.18 17.81 3.48
CA ALA A 105 -9.45 17.44 4.07
C ALA A 105 -9.74 15.97 3.72
N VAL A 106 -9.48 15.07 4.69
CA VAL A 106 -10.16 13.79 4.70
C VAL A 106 -11.64 14.10 4.84
N SER A 107 -12.49 13.59 3.94
CA SER A 107 -13.92 13.93 3.93
C SER A 107 -14.54 13.63 5.30
N ILE A 108 -15.50 14.45 5.73
CA ILE A 108 -16.27 14.26 6.98
C ILE A 108 -16.80 12.82 7.10
N LEU A 109 -17.16 12.19 5.98
CA LEU A 109 -17.59 10.80 5.90
C LEU A 109 -16.60 9.79 6.49
N VAL A 110 -15.29 10.02 6.38
CA VAL A 110 -14.27 9.11 6.95
C VAL A 110 -14.27 9.23 8.47
N TRP A 111 -14.41 10.43 9.01
CA TRP A 111 -14.52 10.62 10.46
C TRP A 111 -15.81 10.01 11.00
N ILE A 112 -16.93 10.18 10.28
CA ILE A 112 -18.20 9.51 10.61
C ILE A 112 -18.02 8.00 10.61
N ALA A 113 -17.44 7.42 9.55
CA ALA A 113 -17.19 5.99 9.47
C ALA A 113 -16.30 5.48 10.61
N MET A 114 -15.25 6.23 10.95
CA MET A 114 -14.37 5.90 12.08
C MET A 114 -15.11 5.92 13.42
N VAL A 115 -15.97 6.91 13.68
CA VAL A 115 -16.79 6.99 14.90
C VAL A 115 -17.80 5.84 14.96
N VAL A 116 -18.49 5.56 13.86
CA VAL A 116 -19.47 4.46 13.77
C VAL A 116 -18.79 3.11 14.00
N LEU A 117 -17.64 2.86 13.37
CA LEU A 117 -16.88 1.63 13.57
C LEU A 117 -16.28 1.54 14.98
N GLY A 118 -15.85 2.65 15.57
CA GLY A 118 -15.42 2.70 16.96
C GLY A 118 -16.54 2.34 17.93
N PHE A 119 -17.75 2.85 17.71
CA PHE A 119 -18.93 2.47 18.49
C PHE A 119 -19.31 1.00 18.27
N ALA A 120 -19.25 0.51 17.03
CA ALA A 120 -19.47 -0.91 16.73
C ALA A 120 -18.47 -1.80 17.46
N LEU A 121 -17.19 -1.41 17.53
CA LEU A 121 -16.17 -2.13 18.29
C LEU A 121 -16.51 -2.17 19.78
N LEU A 122 -16.93 -1.05 20.37
CA LEU A 122 -17.34 -1.01 21.78
C LEU A 122 -18.54 -1.94 22.04
N LEU A 123 -19.52 -1.99 21.15
CA LEU A 123 -20.65 -2.90 21.27
C LEU A 123 -20.23 -4.37 21.18
N VAL A 124 -19.34 -4.71 20.23
CA VAL A 124 -18.83 -6.09 20.05
C VAL A 124 -18.00 -6.53 21.25
N LEU A 125 -17.11 -5.66 21.75
CA LEU A 125 -16.32 -5.95 22.94
C LEU A 125 -17.21 -6.03 24.19
N GLY A 126 -18.21 -5.15 24.30
CA GLY A 126 -19.20 -5.19 25.37
C GLY A 126 -20.03 -6.48 25.34
N TYR A 127 -20.40 -6.96 24.16
CA TYR A 127 -21.07 -8.24 23.98
C TYR A 127 -20.21 -9.40 24.47
N PHE A 128 -18.95 -9.51 24.02
CA PHE A 128 -18.07 -10.60 24.46
C PHE A 128 -17.67 -10.49 25.93
N PHE A 129 -17.61 -9.29 26.49
CA PHE A 129 -17.43 -9.10 27.92
C PHE A 129 -18.67 -9.56 28.71
N LEU A 130 -19.88 -9.22 28.25
CA LEU A 130 -21.11 -9.67 28.88
C LEU A 130 -21.26 -11.20 28.78
N ASP A 131 -20.99 -11.78 27.60
CA ASP A 131 -20.95 -13.23 27.39
C ASP A 131 -19.99 -13.88 28.39
N PHE A 132 -18.76 -13.35 28.50
CA PHE A 132 -17.79 -13.80 29.51
C PHE A 132 -18.36 -13.72 30.93
N LEU A 133 -18.95 -12.60 31.36
CA LEU A 133 -19.53 -12.47 32.70
C LEU A 133 -20.64 -13.47 32.99
N LEU A 134 -21.42 -13.85 31.97
CA LEU A 134 -22.57 -14.73 32.11
C LEU A 134 -22.20 -16.22 32.00
N SER A 135 -21.15 -16.55 31.24
CA SER A 135 -20.78 -17.93 30.94
C SER A 135 -19.52 -18.42 31.66
N SER A 136 -18.61 -17.52 32.03
CA SER A 136 -17.32 -17.83 32.66
C SER A 136 -17.47 -18.00 34.17
N ARG A 137 -16.73 -18.94 34.75
CA ARG A 137 -16.59 -19.07 36.21
C ARG A 137 -15.39 -18.28 36.74
N ALA A 138 -14.51 -17.82 35.84
CA ALA A 138 -13.36 -17.00 36.19
C ALA A 138 -13.76 -15.61 36.69
N ASN A 139 -12.84 -14.98 37.44
CA ASN A 139 -13.02 -13.60 37.88
C ASN A 139 -13.10 -12.65 36.67
N ALA A 140 -14.09 -11.76 36.65
CA ALA A 140 -14.30 -10.71 35.65
C ALA A 140 -13.03 -9.91 35.29
N ALA A 141 -12.11 -9.74 36.24
CA ALA A 141 -10.84 -9.05 36.05
C ALA A 141 -9.92 -9.69 35.01
N TRP A 142 -10.13 -10.96 34.65
CA TRP A 142 -9.35 -11.64 33.62
C TRP A 142 -9.67 -11.17 32.20
N TRP A 143 -10.89 -10.70 31.93
CA TRP A 143 -11.26 -10.29 30.58
C TRP A 143 -10.39 -9.10 30.10
N PRO A 144 -10.17 -8.02 30.88
CA PRO A 144 -9.19 -6.99 30.53
C PRO A 144 -7.77 -7.52 30.32
N VAL A 145 -7.34 -8.57 31.03
CA VAL A 145 -6.02 -9.20 30.83
C VAL A 145 -5.94 -9.85 29.46
N THR A 146 -6.96 -10.63 29.07
CA THR A 146 -7.01 -11.25 27.74
C THR A 146 -7.05 -10.21 26.61
N ALA A 147 -7.82 -9.13 26.80
CA ALA A 147 -7.87 -8.00 25.87
C ALA A 147 -6.52 -7.28 25.77
N PHE A 148 -5.83 -7.08 26.89
CA PHE A 148 -4.50 -6.49 26.90
C PHE A 148 -3.48 -7.35 26.13
N LEU A 149 -3.46 -8.67 26.37
CA LEU A 149 -2.57 -9.60 25.66
C LEU A 149 -2.86 -9.62 24.15
N ALA A 150 -4.12 -9.67 23.75
CA ALA A 150 -4.50 -9.56 22.33
C ALA A 150 -4.07 -8.21 21.72
N GLY A 151 -4.18 -7.13 22.51
CA GLY A 151 -3.76 -5.79 22.13
C GLY A 151 -2.28 -5.68 21.82
N ILE A 152 -1.41 -6.39 22.55
CA ILE A 152 0.04 -6.43 22.28
C ILE A 152 0.31 -6.90 20.84
N SER A 153 -0.32 -8.01 20.43
CA SER A 153 -0.16 -8.56 19.08
C SER A 153 -0.60 -7.55 18.01
N LEU A 154 -1.76 -6.91 18.20
CA LEU A 154 -2.26 -5.87 17.30
C LEU A 154 -1.31 -4.68 17.20
N VAL A 155 -0.77 -4.20 18.33
CA VAL A 155 0.17 -3.07 18.35
C VAL A 155 1.43 -3.39 17.56
N VAL A 156 1.97 -4.61 17.68
CA VAL A 156 3.15 -5.03 16.90
C VAL A 156 2.83 -5.05 15.41
N ILE A 157 1.71 -5.65 14.99
CA ILE A 157 1.29 -5.65 13.58
C ILE A 157 1.14 -4.21 13.07
N ALA A 158 0.43 -3.37 13.81
CA ALA A 158 0.20 -1.97 13.44
C ALA A 158 1.49 -1.17 13.35
N LEU A 159 2.45 -1.42 14.24
CA LEU A 159 3.77 -0.78 14.20
C LEU A 159 4.56 -1.21 12.95
N VAL A 160 4.57 -2.50 12.61
CA VAL A 160 5.23 -2.98 11.39
C VAL A 160 4.60 -2.33 10.16
N MET A 161 3.27 -2.27 10.09
CA MET A 161 2.56 -1.62 8.97
C MET A 161 2.84 -0.12 8.90
N PHE A 162 2.82 0.58 10.04
CA PHE A 162 3.11 2.01 10.10
C PHE A 162 4.56 2.33 9.68
N LEU A 163 5.52 1.47 10.03
CA LEU A 163 6.90 1.60 9.58
C LEU A 163 7.03 1.34 8.08
N ALA A 164 6.29 0.36 7.56
CA ALA A 164 6.27 0.01 6.15
C ALA A 164 5.64 1.11 5.29
N ASP A 165 4.62 1.80 5.81
CA ASP A 165 3.89 2.91 5.17
C ASP A 165 4.69 4.22 5.06
N ARG A 166 5.93 4.26 5.57
CA ARG A 166 6.73 5.49 5.65
C ARG A 166 7.09 6.09 4.28
N TRP A 167 7.02 5.31 3.20
CA TRP A 167 7.30 5.79 1.84
C TRP A 167 6.18 6.69 1.29
N ASP A 168 4.93 6.28 1.44
CA ASP A 168 3.74 7.01 0.99
C ASP A 168 2.65 6.99 2.08
N PRO A 169 2.79 7.83 3.13
CA PRO A 169 1.98 7.67 4.33
C PRO A 169 0.48 7.88 4.12
N GLN A 170 -0.30 6.88 4.52
CA GLN A 170 -1.75 6.89 4.51
C GLN A 170 -2.32 7.75 5.65
N PRO A 171 -3.52 8.32 5.48
CA PRO A 171 -4.23 8.98 6.57
C PRO A 171 -4.51 8.01 7.73
N VAL A 172 -4.08 8.39 8.94
CA VAL A 172 -4.33 7.61 10.17
C VAL A 172 -5.79 7.17 10.34
N PRO A 173 -6.82 8.01 10.04
CA PRO A 173 -8.21 7.55 10.14
C PRO A 173 -8.54 6.33 9.27
N LEU A 174 -7.93 6.18 8.09
CA LEU A 174 -8.16 5.01 7.23
C LEU A 174 -7.50 3.75 7.80
N LEU A 175 -6.32 3.89 8.41
CA LEU A 175 -5.65 2.81 9.12
C LEU A 175 -6.47 2.33 10.32
N LEU A 176 -7.07 3.27 11.07
CA LEU A 176 -7.97 2.95 12.18
C LEU A 176 -9.27 2.29 11.69
N ILE A 177 -9.86 2.77 10.59
CA ILE A 177 -11.04 2.13 9.98
C ILE A 177 -10.73 0.69 9.58
N ALA A 178 -9.54 0.42 9.02
CA ALA A 178 -9.12 -0.94 8.69
C ALA A 178 -9.08 -1.84 9.93
N VAL A 179 -8.45 -1.37 11.01
CA VAL A 179 -8.41 -2.10 12.29
C VAL A 179 -9.82 -2.32 12.85
N PHE A 180 -10.64 -1.27 12.92
CA PHE A 180 -12.00 -1.37 13.50
C PHE A 180 -12.93 -2.23 12.66
N TRP A 181 -12.81 -2.22 11.33
CA TRP A 181 -13.54 -3.14 10.47
C TRP A 181 -13.20 -4.60 10.83
N GLY A 182 -11.91 -4.91 10.94
CA GLY A 182 -11.44 -6.23 11.34
C GLY A 182 -11.95 -6.65 12.71
N ALA A 183 -11.75 -5.80 13.71
CA ALA A 183 -12.02 -6.08 15.11
C ALA A 183 -13.52 -6.11 15.45
N ALA A 184 -14.34 -5.31 14.78
CA ALA A 184 -15.78 -5.26 15.03
C ALA A 184 -16.53 -6.09 13.99
N ILE A 185 -16.62 -5.57 12.76
CA ILE A 185 -17.54 -6.08 11.75
C ILE A 185 -17.14 -7.48 11.29
N ALA A 186 -15.88 -7.67 10.89
CA ALA A 186 -15.43 -8.95 10.37
C ALA A 186 -15.42 -10.04 11.45
N ALA A 187 -14.87 -9.75 12.63
CA ALA A 187 -14.84 -10.70 13.74
C ALA A 187 -16.24 -11.10 14.22
N PHE A 188 -17.12 -10.12 14.48
CA PHE A 188 -18.47 -10.41 14.98
C PHE A 188 -19.34 -11.15 13.95
N THR A 189 -19.30 -10.71 12.68
CA THR A 189 -20.05 -11.39 11.61
C THR A 189 -19.55 -12.82 11.43
N SER A 190 -18.22 -13.02 11.43
CA SER A 190 -17.65 -14.35 11.24
C SER A 190 -17.90 -15.27 12.42
N TYR A 191 -17.89 -14.75 13.66
CA TYR A 191 -18.26 -15.52 14.85
C TYR A 191 -19.64 -16.17 14.67
N TRP A 192 -20.66 -15.38 14.34
CA TRP A 192 -22.02 -15.89 14.15
C TRP A 192 -22.16 -16.80 12.94
N LEU A 193 -21.59 -16.43 11.79
CA LEU A 193 -21.67 -17.25 10.58
C LEU A 193 -20.94 -18.59 10.74
N ASN A 194 -19.78 -18.61 11.41
CA ASN A 194 -19.07 -19.86 11.71
C ASN A 194 -19.86 -20.73 12.68
N THR A 195 -20.48 -20.16 13.72
CA THR A 195 -21.35 -20.91 14.63
C THR A 195 -22.55 -21.51 13.89
N LEU A 196 -23.23 -20.73 13.05
CA LEU A 196 -24.35 -21.21 12.24
C LEU A 196 -23.91 -22.31 11.27
N ASN A 197 -22.77 -22.15 10.60
CA ASN A 197 -22.26 -23.16 9.68
C ASN A 197 -21.90 -24.47 10.40
N SER A 198 -21.27 -24.41 11.58
CA SER A 198 -21.01 -25.61 12.38
C SER A 198 -22.30 -26.33 12.80
N LEU A 199 -23.34 -25.58 13.17
CA LEU A 199 -24.67 -26.15 13.48
C LEU A 199 -25.32 -26.79 12.25
N LEU A 200 -25.22 -26.16 11.08
CA LEU A 200 -25.73 -26.72 9.83
C LEU A 200 -25.00 -28.00 9.43
N VAL A 201 -23.67 -28.04 9.54
CA VAL A 201 -22.89 -29.26 9.29
C VAL A 201 -23.32 -30.37 10.23
N TYR A 202 -23.48 -30.08 11.53
CA TYR A 202 -23.99 -31.05 12.48
C TYR A 202 -25.40 -31.54 12.11
N TRP A 203 -26.30 -30.63 11.74
CA TRP A 203 -27.68 -30.97 11.38
C TRP A 203 -27.77 -31.85 10.13
N VAL A 204 -26.94 -31.59 9.11
CA VAL A 204 -26.91 -32.36 7.87
C VAL A 204 -26.21 -33.71 8.04
N THR A 205 -25.14 -33.76 8.83
CA THR A 205 -24.28 -34.97 8.93
C THR A 205 -24.59 -35.85 10.13
N GLY A 206 -25.27 -35.31 11.15
CA GLY A 206 -25.44 -35.93 12.46
C GLY A 206 -24.13 -36.08 13.27
N SER A 207 -23.00 -35.56 12.78
CA SER A 207 -21.67 -35.82 13.34
C SER A 207 -21.05 -34.56 13.94
N GLY A 208 -20.85 -34.56 15.26
CA GLY A 208 -20.12 -33.50 15.96
C GLY A 208 -18.68 -33.40 15.47
N ALA A 209 -18.01 -34.53 15.25
CA ALA A 209 -16.65 -34.58 14.72
C ALA A 209 -16.54 -33.97 13.31
N ALA A 210 -17.55 -34.19 12.45
CA ALA A 210 -17.57 -33.56 11.13
C ALA A 210 -17.74 -32.04 11.23
N ALA A 211 -18.56 -31.55 12.16
CA ALA A 211 -18.71 -30.11 12.40
C ALA A 211 -17.44 -29.48 12.98
N GLU A 212 -16.78 -30.15 13.94
CA GLU A 212 -15.53 -29.71 14.56
C GLU A 212 -14.34 -29.72 13.61
N PHE A 213 -14.37 -30.55 12.57
CA PHE A 213 -13.36 -30.54 11.51
C PHE A 213 -13.70 -29.54 10.40
N ALA A 214 -14.89 -29.65 9.81
CA ALA A 214 -15.24 -28.87 8.62
C ALA A 214 -15.46 -27.38 8.91
N GLY A 215 -15.94 -27.05 10.12
CA GLY A 215 -16.13 -25.67 10.58
C GLY A 215 -14.81 -24.88 10.55
N PRO A 216 -13.81 -25.25 11.37
CA PRO A 216 -12.52 -24.56 11.39
C PRO A 216 -11.71 -24.69 10.10
N VAL A 217 -11.72 -25.86 9.43
CA VAL A 217 -10.82 -26.09 8.28
C VAL A 217 -11.34 -25.46 6.98
N PHE A 218 -12.66 -25.44 6.75
CA PHE A 218 -13.24 -24.95 5.49
C PHE A 218 -14.13 -23.73 5.68
N SER A 219 -15.09 -23.79 6.61
CA SER A 219 -16.04 -22.69 6.80
C SER A 219 -15.35 -21.42 7.29
N ALA A 220 -14.52 -21.52 8.32
CA ALA A 220 -13.86 -20.37 8.93
C ALA A 220 -12.99 -19.60 7.93
N PRO A 221 -12.07 -20.21 7.16
CA PRO A 221 -11.33 -19.49 6.13
C PRO A 221 -12.22 -18.81 5.10
N LEU A 222 -13.28 -19.49 4.64
CA LEU A 222 -14.20 -18.93 3.65
C LEU A 222 -14.93 -17.70 4.19
N VAL A 223 -15.55 -17.83 5.35
CA VAL A 223 -16.35 -16.77 5.97
C VAL A 223 -15.46 -15.61 6.38
N GLU A 224 -14.39 -15.91 7.10
CA GLU A 224 -13.56 -14.87 7.70
C GLU A 224 -12.74 -14.09 6.68
N GLU A 225 -12.11 -14.75 5.71
CA GLU A 225 -11.34 -14.01 4.71
C GLU A 225 -12.27 -13.21 3.79
N THR A 226 -13.52 -13.67 3.57
CA THR A 226 -14.53 -12.90 2.83
C THR A 226 -14.97 -11.65 3.61
N THR A 227 -15.27 -11.76 4.90
CA THR A 227 -15.72 -10.61 5.71
C THR A 227 -14.59 -9.60 5.95
N LYS A 228 -13.35 -10.07 6.17
CA LYS A 228 -12.14 -9.24 6.19
C LYS A 228 -11.92 -8.56 4.84
N GLY A 229 -11.96 -9.33 3.76
CA GLY A 229 -11.81 -8.85 2.38
C GLY A 229 -12.86 -7.82 1.98
N ALA A 230 -14.09 -7.92 2.48
CA ALA A 230 -15.13 -6.92 2.22
C ALA A 230 -14.74 -5.51 2.72
N GLY A 231 -14.08 -5.41 3.87
CA GLY A 231 -13.56 -4.15 4.39
C GLY A 231 -12.47 -3.55 3.50
N LEU A 232 -11.57 -4.40 3.02
CA LEU A 232 -10.53 -4.02 2.06
C LEU A 232 -11.17 -3.51 0.75
N LEU A 233 -12.19 -4.20 0.24
CA LEU A 233 -12.90 -3.80 -0.96
C LEU A 233 -13.61 -2.45 -0.79
N LEU A 234 -14.24 -2.23 0.37
CA LEU A 234 -14.84 -0.94 0.72
C LEU A 234 -13.79 0.18 0.78
N LEU A 235 -12.63 -0.06 1.39
CA LEU A 235 -11.54 0.92 1.40
C LEU A 235 -11.04 1.24 -0.01
N MET A 236 -10.86 0.23 -0.87
CA MET A 236 -10.51 0.44 -2.27
C MET A 236 -11.56 1.30 -2.98
N LEU A 237 -12.86 1.06 -2.76
CA LEU A 237 -13.95 1.73 -3.47
C LEU A 237 -14.25 3.14 -2.92
N LEU A 238 -14.11 3.38 -1.63
CA LEU A 238 -14.49 4.63 -0.96
C LEU A 238 -13.28 5.54 -0.75
N ALA A 239 -12.11 4.97 -0.47
CA ALA A 239 -10.85 5.69 -0.31
C ALA A 239 -9.93 5.51 -1.53
N ARG A 240 -10.50 5.47 -2.76
CA ARG A 240 -9.78 5.24 -4.03
C ARG A 240 -8.48 6.02 -4.17
N ARG A 241 -8.46 7.27 -3.72
CA ARG A 241 -7.26 8.14 -3.76
C ARG A 241 -6.08 7.57 -2.99
N TYR A 242 -6.35 6.81 -1.95
CA TYR A 242 -5.41 6.24 -0.98
C TYR A 242 -5.17 4.74 -1.21
N PHE A 243 -5.73 4.19 -2.29
CA PHE A 243 -5.54 2.80 -2.69
C PHE A 243 -4.94 2.77 -4.10
N ASN A 244 -3.62 2.84 -4.16
CA ASN A 244 -2.83 3.09 -5.36
C ASN A 244 -1.98 1.89 -5.78
N GLY A 245 -1.90 0.83 -4.96
CA GLY A 245 -1.08 -0.32 -5.29
C GLY A 245 -1.13 -1.51 -4.35
N PRO A 246 -0.27 -2.52 -4.64
CA PRO A 246 -0.13 -3.72 -3.81
C PRO A 246 0.35 -3.40 -2.39
N MET A 247 1.17 -2.36 -2.19
CA MET A 247 1.63 -1.96 -0.86
C MET A 247 0.48 -1.45 0.02
N ASP A 248 -0.39 -0.59 -0.53
CA ASP A 248 -1.57 -0.09 0.20
C ASP A 248 -2.53 -1.22 0.53
N GLY A 249 -2.74 -2.13 -0.44
CA GLY A 249 -3.55 -3.33 -0.23
C GLY A 249 -2.99 -4.24 0.87
N LEU A 250 -1.67 -4.42 0.91
CA LEU A 250 -0.99 -5.15 2.00
C LEU A 250 -1.25 -4.48 3.34
N ILE A 251 -1.01 -3.16 3.45
CA ILE A 251 -1.18 -2.42 4.72
C ILE A 251 -2.62 -2.52 5.23
N TYR A 252 -3.61 -2.18 4.39
CA TYR A 252 -5.01 -2.23 4.80
C TYR A 252 -5.46 -3.67 5.11
N GLY A 253 -5.05 -4.64 4.29
CA GLY A 253 -5.37 -6.05 4.51
C GLY A 253 -4.79 -6.57 5.82
N SER A 254 -3.52 -6.28 6.10
CA SER A 254 -2.87 -6.67 7.35
C SER A 254 -3.47 -6.01 8.58
N LEU A 255 -3.88 -4.74 8.50
CA LEU A 255 -4.54 -4.06 9.61
C LEU A 255 -5.95 -4.60 9.88
N ILE A 256 -6.71 -4.93 8.82
CA ILE A 256 -7.99 -5.64 8.97
C ILE A 256 -7.78 -7.01 9.61
N GLY A 257 -6.81 -7.79 9.11
CA GLY A 257 -6.47 -9.09 9.68
C GLY A 257 -6.00 -8.99 11.13
N GLY A 258 -5.19 -7.99 11.47
CA GLY A 258 -4.75 -7.73 12.84
C GLY A 258 -5.88 -7.31 13.78
N GLY A 259 -6.81 -6.46 13.32
CA GLY A 259 -8.01 -6.11 14.07
C GLY A 259 -8.89 -7.34 14.31
N PHE A 260 -9.08 -8.19 13.30
CA PHE A 260 -9.80 -9.43 13.46
C PHE A 260 -9.15 -10.34 14.50
N ALA A 261 -7.83 -10.54 14.39
CA ALA A 261 -7.06 -11.35 15.33
C ALA A 261 -7.13 -10.82 16.77
N PHE A 262 -7.25 -9.51 16.96
CA PHE A 262 -7.43 -8.92 18.29
C PHE A 262 -8.69 -9.45 18.97
N THR A 263 -9.87 -9.31 18.34
CA THR A 263 -11.13 -9.77 18.92
C THR A 263 -11.17 -11.29 19.01
N GLU A 264 -10.67 -11.99 18.00
CA GLU A 264 -10.64 -13.45 18.00
C GLU A 264 -9.76 -14.00 19.13
N ASN A 265 -8.57 -13.44 19.34
CA ASN A 265 -7.67 -13.89 20.40
C ASN A 265 -8.26 -13.65 21.80
N ILE A 266 -9.05 -12.59 22.02
CA ILE A 266 -9.78 -12.41 23.28
C ILE A 266 -10.69 -13.62 23.53
N ILE A 267 -11.49 -14.01 22.54
CA ILE A 267 -12.40 -15.16 22.65
C ILE A 267 -11.63 -16.44 22.96
N TYR A 268 -10.52 -16.70 22.25
CA TYR A 268 -9.68 -17.88 22.50
C TYR A 268 -9.02 -17.88 23.88
N TYR A 269 -8.50 -16.72 24.33
CA TYR A 269 -7.89 -16.59 25.65
C TYR A 269 -8.93 -16.75 26.77
N SER A 270 -10.14 -16.22 26.60
CA SER A 270 -11.24 -16.42 27.54
C SER A 270 -11.66 -17.89 27.63
N ARG A 271 -11.70 -18.61 26.50
CA ARG A 271 -12.02 -20.06 26.49
C ARG A 271 -10.95 -20.89 27.19
N ILE A 272 -9.68 -20.70 26.84
CA ILE A 272 -8.58 -21.49 27.44
C ILE A 272 -8.38 -21.16 28.93
N LEU A 273 -8.80 -19.98 29.40
CA LEU A 273 -8.80 -19.63 30.81
C LEU A 273 -9.70 -20.56 31.63
N GLU A 274 -10.87 -20.92 31.10
CA GLU A 274 -11.79 -21.87 31.77
C GLU A 274 -11.22 -23.29 31.79
N GLU A 275 -10.55 -23.68 30.71
CA GLU A 275 -10.03 -25.04 30.53
C GLU A 275 -8.72 -25.28 31.29
N ALA A 276 -7.82 -24.30 31.30
CA ALA A 276 -6.43 -24.46 31.74
C ALA A 276 -5.88 -23.29 32.58
N GLY A 277 -6.75 -22.37 33.02
CA GLY A 277 -6.39 -21.25 33.88
C GLY A 277 -5.42 -20.25 33.23
N GLY A 278 -4.84 -19.37 34.05
CA GLY A 278 -3.92 -18.34 33.58
C GLY A 278 -2.66 -18.88 32.89
N ALA A 279 -2.19 -20.07 33.26
CA ALA A 279 -1.09 -20.75 32.58
C ALA A 279 -1.45 -21.14 31.14
N GLY A 280 -2.66 -21.67 30.93
CA GLY A 280 -3.20 -21.93 29.60
C GLY A 280 -3.29 -20.69 28.74
N VAL A 281 -3.76 -19.57 29.32
CA VAL A 281 -3.80 -18.27 28.64
C VAL A 281 -2.41 -17.83 28.19
N LEU A 282 -1.40 -17.94 29.05
CA LEU A 282 -0.03 -17.55 28.72
C LEU A 282 0.55 -18.42 27.59
N ILE A 283 0.38 -19.74 27.66
CA ILE A 283 0.84 -20.67 26.61
C ILE A 283 0.16 -20.34 25.28
N LEU A 284 -1.17 -20.14 25.30
CA LEU A 284 -1.93 -19.84 24.10
C LEU A 284 -1.57 -18.46 23.53
N PHE A 285 -1.27 -17.47 24.39
CA PHE A 285 -0.74 -16.18 23.95
C PHE A 285 0.62 -16.31 23.27
N ILE A 286 1.54 -17.13 23.79
CA ILE A 286 2.82 -17.36 23.13
C ILE A 286 2.58 -18.02 21.76
N MET A 287 1.77 -19.06 21.72
CA MET A 287 1.46 -19.80 20.50
C MET A 287 0.77 -18.94 19.42
N ARG A 288 -0.32 -18.28 19.78
CA ARG A 288 -1.15 -17.50 18.84
C ARG A 288 -0.69 -16.06 18.70
N GLY A 289 -0.48 -15.39 19.82
CA GLY A 289 -0.17 -13.96 19.89
C GLY A 289 1.28 -13.59 19.57
N VAL A 290 2.22 -14.52 19.71
CA VAL A 290 3.66 -14.29 19.44
C VAL A 290 4.16 -15.11 18.26
N LEU A 291 4.04 -16.44 18.30
CA LEU A 291 4.59 -17.31 17.25
C LEU A 291 3.77 -17.26 15.95
N ASN A 292 2.45 -17.08 16.04
CA ASN A 292 1.57 -16.88 14.88
C ASN A 292 1.10 -15.41 14.72
N ILE A 293 1.90 -14.44 15.18
CA ILE A 293 1.48 -13.04 15.25
C ILE A 293 1.02 -12.47 13.91
N PHE A 294 1.63 -12.86 12.80
CA PHE A 294 1.28 -12.35 11.47
C PHE A 294 0.22 -13.17 10.74
N GLY A 295 -0.31 -14.28 11.29
CA GLY A 295 -1.20 -15.21 10.58
C GLY A 295 -2.35 -14.52 9.84
N HIS A 296 -3.31 -13.94 10.56
CA HIS A 296 -4.43 -13.22 9.95
C HIS A 296 -3.99 -12.01 9.11
N ALA A 297 -2.90 -11.34 9.51
CA ALA A 297 -2.37 -10.21 8.75
C ALA A 297 -1.89 -10.64 7.36
N ILE A 298 -1.29 -11.83 7.25
CA ILE A 298 -0.79 -12.42 6.00
C ILE A 298 -1.95 -12.89 5.13
N TYR A 299 -2.93 -13.59 5.71
CA TYR A 299 -4.05 -14.16 4.94
C TYR A 299 -4.83 -13.07 4.22
N THR A 300 -5.19 -12.00 4.93
CA THR A 300 -5.92 -10.88 4.32
C THR A 300 -5.02 -10.00 3.46
N ALA A 301 -3.72 -9.87 3.78
CA ALA A 301 -2.77 -9.16 2.91
C ALA A 301 -2.62 -9.81 1.54
N CYS A 302 -2.74 -11.13 1.41
CA CYS A 302 -2.72 -11.79 0.09
C CYS A 302 -3.80 -11.22 -0.83
N THR A 303 -5.03 -11.11 -0.32
CA THR A 303 -6.15 -10.46 -1.02
C THR A 303 -5.82 -9.00 -1.36
N GLY A 304 -5.28 -8.27 -0.37
CA GLY A 304 -4.80 -6.89 -0.50
C GLY A 304 -3.84 -6.67 -1.65
N ILE A 305 -2.77 -7.45 -1.68
CA ILE A 305 -1.70 -7.35 -2.68
C ILE A 305 -2.26 -7.61 -4.08
N ILE A 306 -3.08 -8.65 -4.27
CA ILE A 306 -3.63 -9.00 -5.58
C ILE A 306 -4.59 -7.92 -6.07
N VAL A 307 -5.53 -7.49 -5.23
CA VAL A 307 -6.47 -6.40 -5.55
C VAL A 307 -5.71 -5.11 -5.87
N GLY A 308 -4.73 -4.75 -5.05
CA GLY A 308 -3.87 -3.57 -5.23
C GLY A 308 -3.05 -3.61 -6.51
N PHE A 309 -2.45 -4.75 -6.83
CA PHE A 309 -1.70 -4.96 -8.07
C PHE A 309 -2.60 -4.80 -9.30
N VAL A 310 -3.75 -5.45 -9.30
CA VAL A 310 -4.69 -5.39 -10.41
C VAL A 310 -5.31 -3.99 -10.56
N ALA A 311 -5.67 -3.34 -9.46
CA ALA A 311 -6.16 -1.96 -9.48
C ALA A 311 -5.12 -1.00 -10.08
N ARG A 312 -3.84 -1.15 -9.71
CA ARG A 312 -2.74 -0.33 -10.25
C ARG A 312 -2.49 -0.57 -11.74
N LYS A 313 -2.59 -1.82 -12.18
CA LYS A 313 -2.23 -2.23 -13.55
C LYS A 313 -3.38 -2.02 -14.53
N TRP A 314 -4.59 -2.38 -14.11
CA TRP A 314 -5.77 -2.45 -14.96
C TRP A 314 -6.94 -1.58 -14.49
N GLY A 315 -6.72 -0.78 -13.45
CA GLY A 315 -7.71 0.17 -12.98
C GLY A 315 -8.68 -0.41 -11.96
N THR A 316 -9.43 0.49 -11.32
CA THR A 316 -10.23 0.18 -10.12
C THR A 316 -11.32 -0.86 -10.38
N ALA A 317 -11.93 -0.84 -11.58
CA ALA A 317 -12.97 -1.81 -11.95
C ALA A 317 -12.43 -3.25 -12.01
N MET A 318 -11.23 -3.44 -12.57
CA MET A 318 -10.59 -4.76 -12.58
C MET A 318 -10.14 -5.17 -11.17
N GLY A 319 -9.73 -4.20 -10.34
CA GLY A 319 -9.46 -4.44 -8.92
C GLY A 319 -10.69 -4.99 -8.18
N PHE A 320 -11.88 -4.50 -8.50
CA PHE A 320 -13.13 -5.03 -7.96
C PHE A 320 -13.44 -6.45 -8.49
N LEU A 321 -13.32 -6.66 -9.80
CA LEU A 321 -13.63 -7.95 -10.42
C LEU A 321 -12.68 -9.07 -9.98
N VAL A 322 -11.42 -8.76 -9.65
CA VAL A 322 -10.46 -9.75 -9.15
C VAL A 322 -10.67 -10.12 -7.69
N PHE A 323 -11.61 -9.48 -6.97
CA PHE A 323 -11.78 -9.69 -5.54
C PHE A 323 -11.99 -11.16 -5.16
N ILE A 324 -12.88 -11.87 -5.86
CA ILE A 324 -13.17 -13.28 -5.57
C ILE A 324 -11.94 -14.19 -5.72
N PRO A 325 -11.23 -14.21 -6.87
CA PRO A 325 -10.01 -15.00 -6.97
C PRO A 325 -8.86 -14.50 -6.07
N ALA A 326 -8.85 -13.23 -5.68
CA ALA A 326 -7.85 -12.69 -4.76
C ALA A 326 -7.98 -13.25 -3.34
N LEU A 327 -9.17 -13.73 -2.93
CA LEU A 327 -9.39 -14.35 -1.62
C LEU A 327 -8.71 -15.72 -1.49
N ILE A 328 -8.57 -16.45 -2.60
CA ILE A 328 -8.17 -17.86 -2.61
C ILE A 328 -6.84 -18.10 -1.86
N PRO A 329 -5.75 -17.35 -2.11
CA PRO A 329 -4.48 -17.63 -1.42
C PRO A 329 -4.58 -17.43 0.09
N GLY A 330 -5.31 -16.40 0.54
CA GLY A 330 -5.55 -16.16 1.97
C GLY A 330 -6.36 -17.28 2.61
N MET A 331 -7.45 -17.70 1.95
CA MET A 331 -8.29 -18.82 2.40
C MET A 331 -7.53 -20.13 2.47
N LEU A 332 -6.67 -20.43 1.49
CA LEU A 332 -5.87 -21.65 1.48
C LEU A 332 -4.82 -21.65 2.60
N LEU A 333 -4.10 -20.54 2.80
CA LEU A 333 -3.13 -20.43 3.89
C LEU A 333 -3.80 -20.56 5.26
N HIS A 334 -4.95 -19.91 5.44
CA HIS A 334 -5.71 -19.98 6.68
C HIS A 334 -6.29 -21.39 6.92
N GLY A 335 -6.89 -22.00 5.90
CA GLY A 335 -7.39 -23.38 5.99
C GLY A 335 -6.28 -24.40 6.25
N LEU A 336 -5.10 -24.22 5.64
CA LEU A 336 -3.94 -25.07 5.90
C LEU A 336 -3.44 -24.92 7.34
N TRP A 337 -3.41 -23.72 7.88
CA TRP A 337 -3.11 -23.48 9.29
C TRP A 337 -4.10 -24.20 10.20
N ASN A 338 -5.41 -24.03 9.96
CA ASN A 338 -6.44 -24.69 10.76
C ASN A 338 -6.39 -26.22 10.63
N LEU A 339 -6.18 -26.75 9.43
CA LEU A 339 -5.97 -28.17 9.20
C LEU A 339 -4.78 -28.69 10.00
N SER A 340 -3.64 -28.00 9.94
CA SER A 340 -2.43 -28.41 10.67
C SER A 340 -2.65 -28.42 12.19
N ALA A 341 -3.41 -27.46 12.71
CA ALA A 341 -3.78 -27.41 14.13
C ALA A 341 -4.75 -28.54 14.52
N SER A 342 -5.66 -28.93 13.62
CA SER A 342 -6.65 -30.00 13.87
C SER A 342 -6.08 -31.42 13.78
N LEU A 343 -5.00 -31.65 13.01
CA LEU A 343 -4.43 -33.00 12.82
C LEU A 343 -3.72 -33.55 14.08
N GLY A 344 -3.36 -32.71 15.04
CA GLY A 344 -2.60 -33.13 16.23
C GLY A 344 -1.18 -33.64 15.87
N GLY A 345 -0.64 -34.57 16.66
CA GLY A 345 0.66 -35.21 16.36
C GLY A 345 1.83 -34.81 17.28
N GLY A 346 1.55 -34.14 18.38
CA GLY A 346 2.52 -33.87 19.45
C GLY A 346 3.61 -32.86 19.07
N ILE A 347 4.71 -32.88 19.83
CA ILE A 347 5.80 -31.90 19.72
C ILE A 347 6.41 -31.84 18.30
N PRO A 348 6.68 -32.96 17.60
CA PRO A 348 7.30 -32.90 16.27
C PRO A 348 6.45 -32.15 15.24
N VAL A 349 5.14 -32.45 15.17
CA VAL A 349 4.23 -31.77 14.23
C VAL A 349 4.10 -30.29 14.59
N MET A 350 3.99 -29.98 15.88
CA MET A 350 3.95 -28.61 16.38
C MET A 350 5.21 -27.81 15.94
N LEU A 351 6.41 -28.38 16.07
CA LEU A 351 7.65 -27.72 15.65
C LEU A 351 7.68 -27.46 14.14
N VAL A 352 7.23 -28.43 13.32
CA VAL A 352 7.14 -28.25 11.86
C VAL A 352 6.14 -27.15 11.51
N MET A 353 4.95 -27.17 12.12
CA MET A 353 3.89 -26.18 11.89
C MET A 353 4.36 -24.75 12.21
N TYR A 354 4.91 -24.51 13.41
CA TYR A 354 5.41 -23.18 13.77
C TYR A 354 6.67 -22.79 12.99
N GLY A 355 7.52 -23.76 12.62
CA GLY A 355 8.67 -23.52 11.74
C GLY A 355 8.25 -23.03 10.34
N LEU A 356 7.24 -23.66 9.74
CA LEU A 356 6.65 -23.22 8.47
C LEU A 356 5.99 -21.84 8.61
N GLN A 357 5.28 -21.58 9.70
CA GLN A 357 4.67 -20.27 9.94
C GLN A 357 5.72 -19.17 10.13
N ALA A 358 6.83 -19.46 10.80
CA ALA A 358 7.95 -18.53 10.92
C ALA A 358 8.57 -18.24 9.54
N LEU A 359 8.72 -19.25 8.67
CA LEU A 359 9.18 -19.07 7.30
C LEU A 359 8.20 -18.20 6.48
N ILE A 360 6.90 -18.47 6.55
CA ILE A 360 5.86 -17.66 5.87
C ILE A 360 5.90 -16.21 6.37
N SER A 361 6.04 -16.00 7.68
CA SER A 361 6.18 -14.68 8.28
C SER A 361 7.44 -13.95 7.81
N PHE A 362 8.57 -14.66 7.68
CA PHE A 362 9.80 -14.11 7.12
C PHE A 362 9.63 -13.69 5.66
N VAL A 363 9.01 -14.55 4.84
CA VAL A 363 8.68 -14.23 3.44
C VAL A 363 7.76 -13.02 3.35
N PHE A 364 6.76 -12.92 4.24
CA PHE A 364 5.88 -11.76 4.30
C PHE A 364 6.64 -10.45 4.58
N LEU A 365 7.56 -10.44 5.56
CA LEU A 365 8.41 -9.28 5.83
C LEU A 365 9.33 -8.94 4.64
N LEU A 366 9.85 -9.95 3.94
CA LEU A 366 10.63 -9.74 2.71
C LEU A 366 9.76 -9.10 1.61
N VAL A 367 8.52 -9.57 1.42
CA VAL A 367 7.56 -9.00 0.47
C VAL A 367 7.30 -7.52 0.78
N ILE A 368 7.15 -7.13 2.05
CA ILE A 368 7.03 -5.72 2.44
C ILE A 368 8.22 -4.90 1.95
N VAL A 369 9.45 -5.38 2.18
CA VAL A 369 10.67 -4.68 1.74
C VAL A 369 10.73 -4.57 0.21
N LEU A 370 10.38 -5.65 -0.50
CA LEU A 370 10.34 -5.66 -1.96
C LEU A 370 9.29 -4.70 -2.53
N LEU A 371 8.11 -4.62 -1.92
CA LEU A 371 7.06 -3.69 -2.33
C LEU A 371 7.47 -2.23 -2.07
N ILE A 372 8.10 -1.92 -0.93
CA ILE A 372 8.64 -0.57 -0.67
C ILE A 372 9.68 -0.19 -1.74
N TRP A 373 10.54 -1.13 -2.14
CA TRP A 373 11.52 -0.90 -3.19
C TRP A 373 10.86 -0.68 -4.56
N ASP A 374 9.84 -1.46 -4.90
CA ASP A 374 9.07 -1.32 -6.13
C ASP A 374 8.32 0.02 -6.17
N GLU A 375 7.71 0.47 -5.07
CA GLU A 375 7.09 1.81 -4.95
C GLU A 375 8.09 2.92 -5.24
N SER A 376 9.28 2.80 -4.67
CA SER A 376 10.36 3.78 -4.86
C SER A 376 10.80 3.85 -6.32
N ARG A 377 10.98 2.70 -6.95
CA ARG A 377 11.32 2.61 -8.38
C ARG A 377 10.21 3.18 -9.25
N LEU A 378 8.95 2.82 -8.99
CA LEU A 378 7.80 3.33 -9.74
C LEU A 378 7.68 4.85 -9.61
N THR A 379 7.86 5.38 -8.40
CA THR A 379 7.88 6.82 -8.14
C THR A 379 8.92 7.51 -9.02
N ARG A 380 10.15 6.98 -9.08
CA ARG A 380 11.24 7.53 -9.90
C ARG A 380 10.87 7.59 -11.37
N VAL A 381 10.33 6.48 -11.89
CA VAL A 381 9.92 6.38 -13.29
C VAL A 381 8.83 7.40 -13.62
N ARG A 382 7.83 7.56 -12.75
CA ARG A 382 6.70 8.47 -12.99
C ARG A 382 7.10 9.93 -12.86
N LEU A 383 7.95 10.28 -11.90
CA LEU A 383 8.51 11.63 -11.78
C LEU A 383 9.44 11.96 -12.97
N GLY A 384 10.15 10.96 -13.50
CA GLY A 384 10.94 11.09 -14.73
C GLY A 384 10.12 11.53 -15.95
N ASP A 385 8.88 11.04 -16.09
CA ASP A 385 7.98 11.46 -17.16
C ASP A 385 7.71 12.99 -17.12
N TYR A 386 7.65 13.57 -15.91
CA TYR A 386 7.49 15.02 -15.69
C TYR A 386 8.80 15.79 -15.86
N ALA A 387 9.94 15.22 -15.47
CA ALA A 387 11.24 15.84 -15.69
C ALA A 387 11.57 16.00 -17.18
N ASN A 388 11.26 14.97 -17.97
CA ASN A 388 11.39 15.01 -19.43
C ASN A 388 10.48 16.08 -20.10
N GLN A 389 9.49 16.60 -19.38
CA GLN A 389 8.60 17.67 -19.82
C GLN A 389 8.93 19.04 -19.19
N GLY A 390 10.00 19.13 -18.38
CA GLY A 390 10.46 20.37 -17.77
C GLY A 390 9.75 20.79 -16.49
N TRP A 391 8.93 19.90 -15.88
CA TRP A 391 8.29 20.19 -14.59
C TRP A 391 9.22 19.99 -13.39
N LEU A 392 10.18 19.07 -13.51
CA LEU A 392 11.20 18.74 -12.50
C LEU A 392 12.58 18.66 -13.19
N THR A 393 13.65 18.80 -12.42
CA THR A 393 14.98 18.39 -12.88
C THR A 393 15.21 16.89 -12.60
N HIS A 394 16.12 16.25 -13.33
CA HIS A 394 16.42 14.83 -13.11
C HIS A 394 17.08 14.58 -11.74
N GLU A 395 17.80 15.57 -11.20
CA GLU A 395 18.35 15.56 -9.84
C GLU A 395 17.25 15.66 -8.78
N GLU A 396 16.22 16.47 -9.02
CA GLU A 396 15.04 16.51 -8.15
C GLU A 396 14.31 15.17 -8.17
N VAL A 397 14.21 14.51 -9.32
CA VAL A 397 13.64 13.15 -9.40
C VAL A 397 14.42 12.18 -8.50
N ASP A 398 15.74 12.20 -8.54
CA ASP A 398 16.55 11.32 -7.69
C ASP A 398 16.44 11.68 -6.19
N MET A 399 16.33 12.96 -5.86
CA MET A 399 16.07 13.43 -4.49
C MET A 399 14.69 12.95 -3.99
N LEU A 400 13.65 13.10 -4.81
CA LEU A 400 12.26 12.81 -4.46
C LEU A 400 11.93 11.32 -4.50
N ALA A 401 12.62 10.54 -5.32
CA ALA A 401 12.31 9.14 -5.55
C ALA A 401 13.30 8.16 -4.89
N THR A 402 14.18 8.63 -4.00
CA THR A 402 15.04 7.73 -3.20
C THR A 402 14.99 8.04 -1.70
N TRP A 403 15.17 7.02 -0.87
CA TRP A 403 15.24 7.18 0.58
C TRP A 403 16.38 8.11 1.02
N LYS A 404 17.57 7.91 0.42
CA LYS A 404 18.76 8.73 0.67
C LYS A 404 18.51 10.18 0.26
N GLY A 405 18.00 10.40 -0.95
CA GLY A 405 17.65 11.72 -1.47
C GLY A 405 16.63 12.45 -0.60
N ARG A 406 15.52 11.80 -0.22
CA ARG A 406 14.51 12.39 0.68
C ARG A 406 15.10 12.78 2.03
N ARG A 407 16.02 11.97 2.56
CA ARG A 407 16.71 12.25 3.84
C ARG A 407 17.64 13.47 3.71
N GLU A 408 18.41 13.54 2.63
CA GLU A 408 19.32 14.65 2.32
C GLU A 408 18.56 15.95 2.07
N GLY A 409 17.50 15.91 1.24
CA GLY A 409 16.62 17.05 1.00
C GLY A 409 15.96 17.58 2.29
N LYS A 410 15.49 16.68 3.18
CA LYS A 410 14.97 17.09 4.50
C LYS A 410 16.04 17.68 5.41
N ARG A 411 17.29 17.20 5.32
CA ARG A 411 18.42 17.72 6.12
C ARG A 411 18.79 19.12 5.64
N TRP A 412 18.91 19.33 4.34
CA TRP A 412 19.14 20.65 3.78
C TRP A 412 17.99 21.62 4.07
N ALA A 413 16.75 21.17 3.87
CA ALA A 413 15.58 21.99 4.20
C ALA A 413 15.54 22.37 5.69
N SER A 414 16.09 21.53 6.59
CA SER A 414 16.20 21.90 8.00
C SER A 414 17.25 22.96 8.28
N GLN A 415 18.32 23.05 7.48
CA GLN A 415 19.35 24.09 7.60
C GLN A 415 18.80 25.47 7.20
N ILE A 416 17.82 25.51 6.30
CA ILE A 416 17.17 26.74 5.83
C ILE A 416 15.81 27.01 6.50
N GLY A 417 15.45 26.27 7.56
CA GLY A 417 14.17 26.42 8.27
C GLY A 417 12.92 25.94 7.50
N ALA A 418 13.06 25.38 6.30
CA ALA A 418 11.98 24.97 5.41
C ALA A 418 11.63 23.47 5.45
N LYS A 419 12.02 22.76 6.51
CA LYS A 419 11.75 21.31 6.66
C LYS A 419 10.27 20.93 6.48
N PRO A 420 9.28 21.71 6.99
CA PRO A 420 7.86 21.43 6.73
C PRO A 420 7.50 21.53 5.24
N VAL A 421 8.03 22.52 4.53
CA VAL A 421 7.82 22.72 3.08
C VAL A 421 8.40 21.57 2.28
N MET A 422 9.62 21.11 2.61
CA MET A 422 10.22 19.95 1.97
C MET A 422 9.42 18.66 2.21
N LYS A 423 8.84 18.49 3.40
CA LYS A 423 7.92 17.36 3.65
C LYS A 423 6.68 17.43 2.76
N LYS A 424 6.10 18.62 2.56
CA LYS A 424 4.97 18.83 1.64
C LYS A 424 5.40 18.51 0.20
N PHE A 425 6.55 19.03 -0.25
CA PHE A 425 7.10 18.80 -1.58
C PHE A 425 7.33 17.31 -1.88
N ILE A 426 7.93 16.57 -0.95
CA ILE A 426 8.12 15.11 -1.06
C ILE A 426 6.78 14.39 -1.16
N ARG A 427 5.82 14.74 -0.29
CA ARG A 427 4.50 14.10 -0.26
C ARG A 427 3.73 14.35 -1.55
N GLU A 428 3.67 15.59 -2.01
CA GLU A 428 2.97 15.94 -3.24
C GLU A 428 3.62 15.35 -4.49
N SER A 429 4.94 15.16 -4.47
CA SER A 429 5.64 14.42 -5.53
C SER A 429 5.25 12.95 -5.56
N ALA A 430 5.12 12.31 -4.39
CA ALA A 430 4.63 10.94 -4.29
C ALA A 430 3.16 10.83 -4.78
N ASP A 431 2.28 11.74 -4.32
CA ASP A 431 0.90 11.86 -4.80
C ASP A 431 0.87 12.04 -6.34
N LEU A 432 1.74 12.89 -6.91
CA LEU A 432 1.81 13.13 -8.36
C LEU A 432 2.21 11.87 -9.13
N ALA A 433 3.21 11.12 -8.63
CA ALA A 433 3.64 9.87 -9.24
C ALA A 433 2.52 8.81 -9.24
N SER A 434 1.81 8.70 -8.12
CA SER A 434 0.65 7.82 -7.96
C SER A 434 -0.50 8.20 -8.91
N ILE A 435 -0.85 9.49 -8.98
CA ILE A 435 -1.87 10.01 -9.91
C ILE A 435 -1.47 9.75 -11.36
N ARG A 436 -0.19 9.89 -11.70
CA ARG A 436 0.31 9.57 -13.05
C ARG A 436 0.10 8.10 -13.39
N GLN A 437 0.45 7.20 -12.47
CA GLN A 437 0.21 5.77 -12.67
C GLN A 437 -1.28 5.47 -12.85
N ARG A 438 -2.15 6.12 -12.08
CA ARG A 438 -3.60 5.96 -12.20
C ARG A 438 -4.13 6.42 -13.54
N LEU A 439 -3.70 7.57 -14.05
CA LEU A 439 -4.10 8.06 -15.38
C LEU A 439 -3.70 7.10 -16.51
N LEU A 440 -2.60 6.36 -16.33
CA LEU A 440 -2.17 5.32 -17.28
C LEU A 440 -3.04 4.04 -17.21
N ALA A 441 -3.62 3.73 -16.04
CA ALA A 441 -4.41 2.52 -15.82
C ALA A 441 -5.92 2.72 -16.05
N ASP A 442 -6.47 3.81 -15.49
CA ASP A 442 -7.90 4.17 -15.53
C ASP A 442 -8.26 5.05 -16.75
N GLY A 443 -7.26 5.60 -17.47
CA GLY A 443 -7.46 6.53 -18.58
C GLY A 443 -7.62 8.00 -18.13
N ALA A 444 -7.87 8.89 -19.10
CA ALA A 444 -7.93 10.35 -18.90
C ALA A 444 -9.21 10.83 -18.18
N ASN A 445 -9.50 10.30 -16.99
CA ASN A 445 -10.63 10.73 -16.17
C ASN A 445 -10.50 12.24 -15.82
N PRO A 446 -11.49 13.09 -16.17
CA PRO A 446 -11.38 14.54 -15.98
C PRO A 446 -11.07 14.99 -14.54
N LYS A 447 -11.61 14.28 -13.54
CA LYS A 447 -11.35 14.59 -12.12
C LYS A 447 -9.90 14.30 -11.73
N VAL A 448 -9.33 13.21 -12.27
CA VAL A 448 -7.95 12.81 -11.99
C VAL A 448 -6.98 13.74 -12.70
N VAL A 449 -7.29 14.17 -13.93
CA VAL A 449 -6.51 15.18 -14.67
C VAL A 449 -6.53 16.54 -13.94
N ALA A 450 -7.67 16.96 -13.39
CA ALA A 450 -7.74 18.18 -12.57
C ALA A 450 -6.90 18.07 -11.29
N THR A 451 -6.83 16.88 -10.70
CA THR A 451 -5.98 16.60 -9.53
C THR A 451 -4.50 16.66 -9.90
N GLU A 452 -4.10 16.07 -11.03
CA GLU A 452 -2.74 16.16 -11.59
C GLU A 452 -2.30 17.63 -11.77
N ARG A 453 -3.15 18.46 -12.40
CA ARG A 453 -2.88 19.91 -12.56
C ARG A 453 -2.72 20.64 -11.23
N THR A 454 -3.58 20.32 -10.26
CA THR A 454 -3.53 20.92 -8.92
C THR A 454 -2.23 20.56 -8.20
N LEU A 455 -1.80 19.30 -8.29
CA LEU A 455 -0.55 18.83 -7.71
C LEU A 455 0.67 19.49 -8.37
N LEU A 456 0.66 19.64 -9.70
CA LEU A 456 1.71 20.37 -10.42
C LEU A 456 1.80 21.84 -9.96
N GLY A 457 0.67 22.52 -9.78
CA GLY A 457 0.63 23.88 -9.26
C GLY A 457 1.20 23.98 -7.83
N ARG A 458 0.84 23.04 -6.95
CA ARG A 458 1.37 23.00 -5.57
C ARG A 458 2.86 22.65 -5.52
N LEU A 459 3.33 21.75 -6.40
CA LEU A 459 4.75 21.44 -6.55
C LEU A 459 5.55 22.68 -6.96
N THR A 460 5.06 23.45 -7.93
CA THR A 460 5.68 24.71 -8.33
C THR A 460 5.68 25.72 -7.17
N ALA A 461 4.58 25.86 -6.43
CA ALA A 461 4.50 26.76 -5.28
C ALA A 461 5.45 26.35 -4.14
N ASN A 462 5.47 25.06 -3.78
CA ASN A 462 6.37 24.51 -2.76
C ASN A 462 7.83 24.65 -3.18
N ARG A 463 8.15 24.48 -4.48
CA ARG A 463 9.49 24.76 -5.00
C ARG A 463 9.83 26.24 -4.81
N GLN A 464 8.96 27.16 -5.19
CA GLN A 464 9.19 28.60 -5.00
C GLN A 464 9.38 28.98 -3.53
N GLU A 465 8.61 28.37 -2.61
CA GLU A 465 8.76 28.57 -1.17
C GLU A 465 10.09 27.99 -0.65
N LEU A 466 10.50 26.80 -1.09
CA LEU A 466 11.82 26.26 -0.77
C LEU A 466 12.95 27.17 -1.29
N LEU A 467 12.80 27.70 -2.51
CA LEU A 467 13.72 28.67 -3.08
C LEU A 467 13.73 29.97 -2.26
N SER A 468 12.60 30.42 -1.71
CA SER A 468 12.56 31.65 -0.90
C SER A 468 13.21 31.48 0.47
N HIS A 469 13.20 30.28 1.04
CA HIS A 469 13.92 29.98 2.28
C HIS A 469 15.43 29.78 2.09
N ALA A 470 15.84 29.29 0.92
CA ALA A 470 17.25 29.10 0.58
C ALA A 470 17.97 30.41 0.19
N ARG A 471 17.23 31.53 0.14
CA ARG A 471 17.70 32.86 -0.25
C ARG A 471 18.36 33.59 0.91
#